data_AF-A2AQH0-F1
#
_entry.id   AF-A2AQH0-F1
#
_cell.length_a   1.000
_cell.length_b   1.000
_cell.length_c   1.000
_cell.angle_alpha   90.00
_cell.angle_beta   90.00
_cell.angle_gamma   90.00
#
_symmetry.space_group_name_H-M   'P 1'
#
loop_
_entity.id
_entity.type
_entity.pdbx_description
1 polymer ?
#
loop_
_entity_poly.entity_id
_entity_poly.type
_entity_poly.pdbx_seq_one_letter_code
_entity_poly.pdbx_strand_id
1 'polypeptide(L)'
;RNTTRSEFVKHLKRHSSVKNQFNFPFVETYIIEEVKIHPKSNSNGYSPQEEGGNHTTASEHGFPWNVDGDLMEAASEVHIRLHPRLIRLYGGSLEEMNDCKVACDCI
;
A
#
# COMPACT_ATOMS: atom_id res chain seq x y z
N ARG A 1 -4.78 -13.30 -0.34
CA ARG A 1 -6.09 -13.82 -0.83
C ARG A 1 -6.17 -13.54 -2.33
N ASN A 2 -6.73 -14.44 -3.13
CA ASN A 2 -6.91 -14.20 -4.57
C ASN A 2 -8.22 -13.44 -4.82
N THR A 3 -8.27 -12.67 -5.91
CA THR A 3 -9.48 -11.97 -6.36
C THR A 3 -9.62 -12.12 -7.88
N THR A 4 -10.83 -11.92 -8.41
CA THR A 4 -11.03 -11.94 -9.87
C THR A 4 -10.74 -10.58 -10.47
N ARG A 5 -10.42 -10.54 -11.78
CA ARG A 5 -10.26 -9.26 -12.51
C ARG A 5 -11.49 -8.35 -12.38
N SER A 6 -12.70 -8.92 -12.42
CA SER A 6 -13.95 -8.15 -12.29
C SER A 6 -14.07 -7.51 -10.90
N GLU A 7 -13.80 -8.28 -9.84
CA GLU A 7 -13.80 -7.77 -8.46
C GLU A 7 -12.70 -6.71 -8.24
N PHE A 8 -11.53 -6.90 -8.84
CA PHE A 8 -10.47 -5.90 -8.80
C PHE A 8 -10.88 -4.58 -9.49
N VAL A 9 -11.50 -4.65 -10.67
CA VAL A 9 -12.00 -3.44 -11.35
C VAL A 9 -13.09 -2.74 -10.53
N LYS A 10 -13.96 -3.48 -9.84
CA LYS A 10 -14.94 -2.89 -8.90
C LYS A 10 -14.24 -2.16 -7.75
N HIS A 11 -13.15 -2.72 -7.23
CA HIS A 11 -12.34 -2.07 -6.21
C HIS A 11 -11.73 -0.75 -6.70
N LEU A 12 -11.08 -0.76 -7.87
CA LEU A 12 -10.52 0.47 -8.47
C LEU A 12 -11.56 1.57 -8.66
N LYS A 13 -12.75 1.23 -9.17
CA LYS A 13 -13.84 2.19 -9.37
C LYS A 13 -14.39 2.76 -8.06
N ARG A 14 -14.32 2.00 -6.96
CA ARG A 14 -14.75 2.45 -5.64
C ARG A 14 -13.65 3.20 -4.88
N HIS A 15 -12.40 3.11 -5.31
CA HIS A 15 -11.27 3.66 -4.56
C HIS A 15 -11.37 5.18 -4.32
N SER A 16 -12.08 5.93 -5.18
CA SER A 16 -12.36 7.36 -4.98
C SER A 16 -13.59 7.68 -4.12
N SER A 17 -14.30 6.66 -3.60
CA SER A 17 -15.50 6.83 -2.78
C SER A 17 -15.16 7.12 -1.33
N VAL A 18 -15.85 8.10 -0.74
CA VAL A 18 -15.77 8.43 0.70
C VAL A 18 -16.41 7.38 1.61
N LYS A 19 -17.28 6.51 1.07
CA LYS A 19 -17.94 5.43 1.84
C LYS A 19 -17.45 4.07 1.36
N ASN A 20 -17.10 3.20 2.31
CA ASN A 20 -16.79 1.78 2.08
C ASN A 20 -15.65 1.52 1.07
N GLN A 21 -14.64 2.41 1.04
CA GLN A 21 -13.51 2.35 0.10
C GLN A 21 -12.81 0.97 0.09
N PHE A 22 -12.62 0.38 1.27
CA PHE A 22 -11.87 -0.86 1.48
C PHE A 22 -12.74 -2.10 1.75
N ASN A 23 -14.07 -1.98 1.67
CA ASN A 23 -14.98 -3.07 2.01
C ASN A 23 -15.09 -4.09 0.87
N PHE A 24 -14.03 -4.85 0.65
CA PHE A 24 -13.94 -5.98 -0.27
C PHE A 24 -13.36 -7.21 0.45
N PRO A 25 -13.87 -8.43 0.24
CA PRO A 25 -13.43 -9.62 0.99
C PRO A 25 -11.94 -9.99 0.85
N PHE A 26 -11.28 -9.44 -0.17
CA PHE A 26 -9.86 -9.65 -0.46
C PHE A 26 -8.95 -8.50 0.00
N VAL A 27 -9.53 -7.45 0.60
CA VAL A 27 -8.81 -6.30 1.14
C VAL A 27 -8.84 -6.38 2.66
N GLU A 28 -7.67 -6.23 3.28
CA GLU A 28 -7.50 -6.16 4.73
C GLU A 28 -6.96 -4.76 5.06
N THR A 29 -7.42 -4.18 6.17
CA THR A 29 -7.06 -2.83 6.57
C THR A 29 -6.62 -2.84 8.02
N TYR A 30 -5.46 -2.23 8.28
CA TYR A 30 -4.86 -2.13 9.59
C TYR A 30 -4.49 -0.66 9.83
N ILE A 31 -4.81 -0.16 11.02
CA ILE A 31 -4.30 1.13 11.50
C ILE A 31 -3.05 0.80 12.32
N ILE A 32 -1.92 1.37 11.94
CA ILE A 32 -0.61 1.05 12.51
C ILE A 32 0.20 2.33 12.72
N GLU A 33 1.14 2.28 13.66
CA GLU A 33 2.12 3.35 13.89
C GLU A 33 3.50 3.00 13.31
N GLU A 34 3.82 1.72 13.12
CA GLU A 34 5.11 1.24 12.63
C GLU A 34 4.94 -0.13 11.94
N VAL A 35 5.59 -0.34 10.79
CA VAL A 35 5.56 -1.62 10.05
C VAL A 35 6.82 -1.83 9.23
N LYS A 36 7.25 -3.08 9.15
CA LYS A 36 8.31 -3.55 8.24
C LYS A 36 7.71 -4.42 7.16
N ILE A 37 8.01 -4.10 5.91
CA ILE A 37 7.51 -4.81 4.73
C ILE A 37 8.69 -5.42 3.98
N HIS A 38 8.56 -6.71 3.69
CA HIS A 38 9.54 -7.47 2.91
C HIS A 38 8.82 -8.04 1.68
N PRO A 39 9.27 -7.74 0.44
CA PRO A 39 8.83 -8.46 -0.74
C PRO A 39 9.15 -9.93 -0.56
N LYS A 40 8.19 -10.78 -0.93
CA LYS A 40 8.43 -12.21 -0.95
C LYS A 40 9.41 -12.50 -2.08
N SER A 41 10.64 -12.88 -1.75
CA SER A 41 11.61 -13.34 -2.76
C SER A 41 11.00 -14.52 -3.53
N ASN A 42 11.04 -14.47 -4.87
CA ASN A 42 10.52 -15.50 -5.76
C ASN A 42 11.40 -16.78 -5.75
N SER A 43 11.77 -17.31 -4.59
CA SER A 43 12.59 -18.53 -4.50
C SER A 43 11.79 -19.84 -4.66
N ASN A 44 10.53 -19.78 -5.09
CA ASN A 44 9.70 -20.97 -5.25
C ASN A 44 8.98 -21.01 -6.61
N GLY A 45 9.68 -21.53 -7.62
CA GLY A 45 9.10 -21.80 -8.94
C GLY A 45 10.05 -21.87 -10.13
N TYR A 46 11.28 -22.38 -9.99
CA TYR A 46 12.09 -22.75 -11.17
C TYR A 46 11.81 -24.23 -11.50
N SER A 47 10.84 -24.48 -12.36
CA SER A 47 10.76 -25.75 -13.10
C SER A 47 11.64 -25.59 -14.36
N PRO A 48 12.74 -26.34 -14.52
CA PRO A 48 13.57 -26.24 -15.71
C PRO A 48 12.95 -27.02 -16.87
N GLN A 49 12.07 -26.36 -17.62
CA GLN A 49 11.60 -26.66 -18.98
C GLN A 49 10.66 -25.50 -19.32
N GLU A 50 10.85 -24.68 -20.36
CA GLU A 50 11.11 -25.02 -21.75
C GLU A 50 11.95 -23.92 -22.43
N GLU A 51 12.77 -24.31 -23.41
CA GLU A 51 13.57 -23.45 -24.28
C GLU A 51 12.72 -22.41 -25.03
N GLY A 52 13.33 -21.26 -25.34
CA GLY A 52 12.92 -20.46 -26.50
C GLY A 52 12.14 -19.18 -26.20
N GLY A 53 12.71 -18.31 -25.39
CA GLY A 53 12.28 -16.93 -25.29
C GLY A 53 13.19 -16.20 -24.31
N ASN A 54 13.75 -15.06 -24.71
CA ASN A 54 14.54 -14.21 -23.82
C ASN A 54 13.64 -13.70 -22.68
N HIS A 55 13.39 -14.54 -21.69
CA HIS A 55 12.84 -14.14 -20.42
C HIS A 55 13.96 -13.39 -19.72
N THR A 56 13.90 -12.07 -19.81
CA THR A 56 14.62 -11.16 -18.93
C THR A 56 14.43 -11.71 -17.52
N THR A 57 15.49 -12.30 -16.97
CA THR A 57 15.60 -12.59 -15.56
C THR A 57 15.17 -11.32 -14.84
N ALA A 58 14.05 -11.35 -14.11
CA ALA A 58 13.65 -10.23 -13.27
C ALA A 58 14.85 -9.99 -12.35
N SER A 59 15.63 -8.97 -12.67
CA SER A 59 16.91 -8.72 -12.03
C SER A 59 16.68 -8.68 -10.53
N GLU A 60 17.60 -9.26 -9.76
CA GLU A 60 17.63 -9.21 -8.29
C GLU A 60 17.63 -7.77 -7.70
N HIS A 61 17.54 -6.75 -8.56
CA HIS A 61 17.64 -5.32 -8.30
C HIS A 61 16.34 -4.51 -8.53
N GLY A 62 15.18 -5.14 -8.63
CA GLY A 62 13.99 -4.47 -9.20
C GLY A 62 12.73 -4.45 -8.35
N PHE A 63 12.79 -4.16 -7.05
CA PHE A 63 11.57 -3.84 -6.28
C PHE A 63 11.42 -2.33 -6.16
N PRO A 64 10.99 -1.62 -7.22
CA PRO A 64 10.84 -0.18 -7.13
C PRO A 64 9.63 0.14 -6.24
N TRP A 65 9.87 0.89 -5.18
CA TRP A 65 8.81 1.40 -4.31
C TRP A 65 8.40 2.78 -4.81
N ASN A 66 7.10 3.03 -4.93
CA ASN A 66 6.60 4.37 -5.21
C ASN A 66 6.37 5.10 -3.89
N VAL A 67 7.07 6.23 -3.69
CA VAL A 67 6.90 7.11 -2.54
C VAL A 67 6.60 8.51 -3.05
N ASP A 68 5.38 9.00 -2.80
CA ASP A 68 4.90 10.32 -3.23
C ASP A 68 5.09 10.62 -4.74
N GLY A 69 5.09 9.59 -5.58
CA GLY A 69 5.27 9.71 -7.03
C GLY A 69 6.68 9.39 -7.52
N ASP A 70 7.67 9.35 -6.63
CA ASP A 70 9.05 9.02 -6.96
C ASP A 70 9.31 7.51 -6.85
N LEU A 71 10.18 7.01 -7.73
CA LEU A 71 10.59 5.62 -7.74
C LEU A 71 11.86 5.45 -6.91
N MET A 72 11.78 4.66 -5.84
CA MET A 72 12.92 4.37 -4.98
C MET A 72 13.47 2.97 -5.24
N GLU A 73 14.76 2.88 -5.51
CA GLU A 73 15.50 1.61 -5.46
C GLU A 73 15.80 1.28 -4.00
N ALA A 74 15.25 0.19 -3.48
CA ALA A 74 15.50 -0.25 -2.12
C ALA A 74 15.87 -1.73 -2.05
N ALA A 75 16.80 -2.04 -1.16
CA ALA A 75 17.28 -3.39 -0.89
C ALA A 75 16.25 -4.15 -0.05
N SER A 76 15.21 -4.70 -0.68
CA SER A 76 14.35 -5.78 -0.16
C SER A 76 13.59 -5.59 1.17
N GLU A 77 13.77 -4.52 1.93
CA GLU A 77 12.96 -4.19 3.12
C GLU A 77 12.61 -2.70 3.11
N VAL A 78 11.37 -2.39 3.47
CA VAL A 78 10.93 -1.02 3.77
C VAL A 78 10.40 -0.96 5.18
N HIS A 79 10.92 -0.01 5.97
CA HIS A 79 10.46 0.28 7.31
C HIS A 79 9.69 1.61 7.32
N ILE A 80 8.42 1.57 7.71
CA ILE A 80 7.52 2.73 7.72
C ILE A 80 7.16 3.02 9.17
N ARG A 81 7.28 4.28 9.59
CA ARG A 81 6.97 4.73 10.95
C ARG A 81 6.27 6.08 10.96
N LEU A 82 5.23 6.19 11.77
CA LEU A 82 4.52 7.43 12.04
C LEU A 82 5.31 8.26 13.06
N HIS A 83 5.57 9.53 12.71
CA HIS A 83 6.16 10.51 13.60
C HIS A 83 5.18 11.65 13.85
N PRO A 84 4.38 11.60 14.93
CA PRO A 84 3.39 12.63 15.21
C PRO A 84 4.05 14.00 15.38
N ARG A 85 3.48 15.03 14.72
CA ARG A 85 3.92 16.44 14.84
C ARG A 85 5.37 16.69 14.40
N LEU A 86 5.87 15.93 13.43
CA LEU A 86 7.25 16.08 12.92
C LEU A 86 7.48 17.43 12.21
N ILE A 87 6.49 17.93 11.48
CA ILE A 87 6.58 19.14 10.65
C ILE A 87 5.49 20.13 11.07
N ARG A 88 5.82 21.42 11.06
CA ARG A 88 4.86 22.52 11.24
C ARG A 88 4.54 23.13 9.90
N LEU A 89 3.26 23.23 9.57
CA LEU A 89 2.75 23.85 8.35
C LEU A 89 1.92 25.08 8.73
N TYR A 90 2.03 26.15 7.95
CA TYR A 90 1.22 27.36 8.09
C TYR A 90 0.23 27.41 6.94
N GLY A 91 -1.07 27.53 7.26
CA GLY A 91 -2.16 27.61 6.28
C GLY A 91 -3.08 28.78 6.61
N GLY A 92 -3.91 29.19 5.63
CA GLY A 92 -4.99 30.15 5.85
C GLY A 92 -5.99 29.63 6.89
N SER A 93 -6.70 30.54 7.56
CA SER A 93 -7.55 30.21 8.71
C SER A 93 -8.46 29.02 8.41
N LEU A 94 -8.28 27.95 9.17
CA LEU A 94 -9.25 26.87 9.28
C LEU A 94 -10.49 27.51 9.89
N GLU A 95 -11.58 27.63 9.15
CA GLU A 95 -12.87 27.76 9.82
C GLU A 95 -12.93 26.59 10.79
N GLU A 96 -12.99 26.87 12.10
CA GLU A 96 -13.05 25.87 13.14
C GLU A 96 -14.21 24.94 12.82
N MET A 97 -13.90 23.77 12.24
CA MET A 97 -14.89 22.74 12.00
C MET A 97 -15.23 22.23 13.39
N ASN A 98 -16.24 22.86 14.00
CA ASN A 98 -16.74 22.62 15.34
C ASN A 98 -16.54 21.16 15.68
N ASP A 99 -15.77 20.90 16.75
CA ASP A 99 -15.48 19.59 17.32
C ASP A 99 -16.55 18.58 16.91
N CYS A 100 -16.28 17.86 15.83
CA CYS A 100 -17.01 16.65 15.57
C CYS A 100 -16.59 15.78 16.75
N LYS A 101 -17.41 15.74 17.80
CA LYS A 101 -17.24 14.88 18.96
C LYS A 101 -17.08 13.47 18.42
N VAL A 102 -15.85 13.07 18.15
CA VAL A 102 -15.50 11.69 17.90
C VAL A 102 -15.57 11.08 19.29
N ALA A 103 -16.76 10.61 19.65
CA ALA A 103 -16.91 9.66 20.73
C ALA A 103 -16.17 8.40 20.28
N CYS A 104 -14.93 8.26 20.73
CA CYS A 104 -14.25 6.97 20.69
C CYS A 104 -14.97 6.04 21.65
N ASP A 105 -15.95 5.30 21.14
CA ASP A 105 -16.45 4.10 21.80
C ASP A 105 -15.48 2.96 21.51
N CYS A 106 -14.41 2.89 22.30
CA CYS A 106 -13.58 1.69 22.38
C CYS A 106 -14.41 0.59 23.07
N ILE A 107 -14.64 -0.51 22.34
CA ILE A 107 -15.18 -1.78 22.90
C ILE A 107 -14.07 -2.49 23.68
#